data_AF-A0A0D9Z9C7-F1
#
_entry.id   AF-A0A0D9Z9C7-F1
#
_cell.length_a   1.000
_cell.length_b   1.000
_cell.length_c   1.000
_cell.angle_alpha   90.00
_cell.angle_beta   90.00
_cell.angle_gamma   90.00
#
_symmetry.space_group_name_H-M   'P 1'
#
loop_
_entity.id
_entity.type
_entity.pdbx_description
1 polymer ?
#
loop_
_entity_poly.entity_id
_entity_poly.type
_entity_poly.pdbx_seq_one_letter_code
_entity_poly.pdbx_strand_id
1 'polypeptide(L)'
;MAAAAPSRVSVRAAAPGQTGGFAKIRPQVVVAAAARSAGVSGRRARSVRASLFSPKPAAPKDARPAKVQEMFVYEINERDRESPAYLRLSAKQTENALGDLVPFTNKLYSGSLDKRLGISAGICILIQHVPERNGDRYEAIYSFYFGDYGHISVQGPYLTYEESYLAVTGGSGVFEGAYGQVKLNQIVFPFKIFYTFYLKGIPDLPRELLCTPVPPSPTVEPTPAAKATEPHACLNNFTN
;
A
#
# COMPACT_ATOMS: atom_id res chain seq x y z
N MET A 1 25.91 49.62 22.75
CA MET A 1 25.61 49.33 21.33
C MET A 1 24.23 48.72 21.25
N ALA A 2 23.29 49.42 20.63
CA ALA A 2 21.89 49.03 20.52
C ALA A 2 21.71 48.01 19.39
N ALA A 3 20.92 46.96 19.64
CA ALA A 3 20.48 46.01 18.62
C ALA A 3 18.94 46.09 18.51
N ALA A 4 18.48 46.34 17.29
CA ALA A 4 17.13 46.72 16.93
C ALA A 4 16.11 45.56 17.01
N ALA A 5 14.87 45.90 17.37
CA ALA A 5 13.72 45.01 17.32
C ALA A 5 13.22 44.82 15.87
N PRO A 6 12.67 43.64 15.50
CA PRO A 6 12.12 43.44 14.16
C PRO A 6 10.72 44.05 14.03
N SER A 7 10.50 44.68 12.88
CA SER A 7 9.29 45.38 12.45
C SER A 7 8.09 44.45 12.25
N ARG A 8 6.92 44.85 12.78
CA ARG A 8 5.61 44.23 12.52
C ARG A 8 5.12 44.58 11.12
N VAL A 9 4.87 43.58 10.27
CA VAL A 9 4.12 43.75 9.02
C VAL A 9 2.64 43.51 9.31
N SER A 10 1.82 44.53 9.08
CA SER A 10 0.36 44.47 9.22
C SER A 10 -0.25 43.90 7.93
N VAL A 11 -0.90 42.73 8.03
CA VAL A 11 -1.72 42.18 6.94
C VAL A 11 -3.14 42.69 7.13
N ARG A 12 -3.59 43.49 6.17
CA ARG A 12 -4.93 44.08 6.15
C ARG A 12 -5.92 43.06 5.58
N ALA A 13 -6.89 42.66 6.39
CA ALA A 13 -8.03 41.86 5.95
C ALA A 13 -8.96 42.68 5.04
N ALA A 14 -9.47 42.06 3.97
CA ALA A 14 -10.54 42.63 3.15
C ALA A 14 -11.51 41.53 2.70
N ALA A 15 -12.78 41.70 3.07
CA ALA A 15 -14.00 41.16 2.44
C ALA A 15 -15.19 42.01 2.98
N PRO A 16 -16.39 42.05 2.35
CA PRO A 16 -16.91 41.27 1.21
C PRO A 16 -17.64 42.11 0.13
N GLY A 17 -18.00 41.52 -1.03
CA GLY A 17 -18.90 42.18 -2.00
C GLY A 17 -19.21 41.42 -3.30
N GLN A 18 -20.34 40.70 -3.29
CA GLN A 18 -21.37 40.44 -4.34
C GLN A 18 -20.98 40.22 -5.84
N THR A 19 -21.23 38.99 -6.35
CA THR A 19 -22.32 38.55 -7.27
C THR A 19 -22.02 38.67 -8.77
N GLY A 20 -22.10 37.55 -9.50
CA GLY A 20 -22.30 37.58 -10.96
C GLY A 20 -21.91 36.29 -11.73
N GLY A 21 -22.90 35.44 -12.01
CA GLY A 21 -23.16 34.90 -13.36
C GLY A 21 -22.24 33.84 -13.97
N PHE A 22 -22.79 32.63 -14.12
CA PHE A 22 -22.31 31.53 -14.97
C PHE A 22 -22.20 31.90 -16.47
N ALA A 23 -21.17 31.40 -17.17
CA ALA A 23 -21.28 31.01 -18.59
C ALA A 23 -20.24 29.94 -18.97
N LYS A 24 -20.72 28.78 -19.42
CA LYS A 24 -19.94 27.68 -20.03
C LYS A 24 -19.67 28.03 -21.50
N ILE A 25 -18.41 28.00 -21.92
CA ILE A 25 -18.00 28.15 -23.32
C ILE A 25 -17.78 26.74 -23.91
N ARG A 26 -18.56 26.39 -24.93
CA ARG A 26 -18.30 25.26 -25.85
C ARG A 26 -18.02 25.83 -27.24
N PRO A 27 -16.97 25.41 -27.95
CA PRO A 27 -16.80 25.80 -29.34
C PRO A 27 -17.66 24.90 -30.25
N GLN A 28 -18.51 25.52 -31.06
CA GLN A 28 -19.15 24.87 -32.22
C GLN A 28 -18.24 25.00 -33.43
N VAL A 29 -17.99 23.89 -34.12
CA VAL A 29 -17.33 23.84 -35.43
C VAL A 29 -18.42 23.95 -36.50
N VAL A 30 -18.35 24.99 -37.32
CA VAL A 30 -19.22 25.19 -38.48
C VAL A 30 -18.55 24.53 -39.69
N VAL A 31 -19.21 23.56 -40.32
CA VAL A 31 -18.78 22.98 -41.60
C VAL A 31 -19.67 23.55 -42.70
N ALA A 32 -19.14 24.43 -43.53
CA ALA A 32 -19.81 24.93 -44.72
C ALA A 32 -19.55 23.97 -45.90
N ALA A 33 -20.63 23.43 -46.46
CA ALA A 33 -20.60 22.67 -47.70
C ALA A 33 -20.83 23.62 -48.89
N ALA A 34 -19.89 23.65 -49.84
CA ALA A 34 -20.09 24.26 -51.15
C ALA A 34 -19.83 23.21 -52.22
N ALA A 35 -20.89 22.84 -52.92
CA ALA A 35 -20.83 22.03 -54.14
C ALA A 35 -20.54 22.94 -55.35
N ARG A 36 -19.69 22.48 -56.26
CA ARG A 36 -19.80 22.78 -57.70
C ARG A 36 -18.99 21.76 -58.52
N SER A 37 -19.60 21.33 -59.61
CA SER A 37 -19.20 20.26 -60.52
C SER A 37 -18.59 20.81 -61.81
N ALA A 38 -17.60 20.08 -62.34
CA ALA A 38 -17.17 19.92 -63.75
C ALA A 38 -15.78 19.25 -63.71
N GLY A 39 -15.33 18.30 -64.52
CA GLY A 39 -15.82 17.53 -65.66
C GLY A 39 -14.61 16.69 -66.17
N VAL A 40 -14.83 15.39 -66.38
CA VAL A 40 -14.14 14.41 -67.27
C VAL A 40 -12.61 14.43 -67.44
N SER A 41 -11.93 13.32 -67.08
CA SER A 41 -11.22 12.42 -68.02
C SER A 41 -10.30 11.45 -67.27
N GLY A 42 -10.40 10.15 -67.59
CA GLY A 42 -9.83 9.05 -66.83
C GLY A 42 -8.32 8.82 -67.01
N ARG A 43 -7.65 8.56 -65.89
CA ARG A 43 -6.51 7.63 -65.79
C ARG A 43 -6.65 6.82 -64.50
N ARG A 44 -6.58 5.49 -64.64
CA ARG A 44 -6.78 4.52 -63.55
C ARG A 44 -5.57 4.52 -62.62
N ALA A 45 -5.57 5.40 -61.63
CA ALA A 45 -4.57 5.39 -60.55
C ALA A 45 -4.89 4.24 -59.58
N ARG A 46 -3.97 3.28 -59.42
CA ARG A 46 -4.04 2.29 -58.35
C ARG A 46 -3.90 3.03 -57.02
N SER A 47 -4.98 3.11 -56.24
CA SER A 47 -4.95 3.59 -54.86
C SER A 47 -4.15 2.60 -54.00
N VAL A 48 -2.88 2.92 -53.73
CA VAL A 48 -2.13 2.28 -52.66
C VAL A 48 -2.68 2.80 -51.35
N ARG A 49 -3.53 2.01 -50.69
CA ARG A 49 -4.09 2.35 -49.38
C ARG A 49 -3.03 2.04 -48.32
N ALA A 50 -2.23 3.03 -47.95
CA ALA A 50 -1.38 2.94 -46.76
C ALA A 50 -2.27 2.97 -45.51
N SER A 51 -2.72 1.79 -45.06
CA SER A 51 -3.42 1.66 -43.79
C SER A 51 -2.40 1.66 -42.65
N LEU A 52 -2.10 2.84 -42.11
CA LEU A 52 -1.22 3.03 -40.94
C LEU A 52 -1.89 2.69 -39.59
N PHE A 53 -3.08 2.10 -39.61
CA PHE A 53 -3.79 1.68 -38.39
C PHE A 53 -4.40 0.30 -38.58
N SER A 54 -3.55 -0.73 -38.54
CA SER A 54 -4.03 -2.06 -38.17
C SER A 54 -4.35 -2.04 -36.67
N PRO A 55 -5.56 -2.43 -36.22
CA PRO A 55 -5.81 -2.61 -34.81
C PRO A 55 -4.83 -3.66 -34.30
N LYS A 56 -3.95 -3.26 -33.37
CA LYS A 56 -3.06 -4.17 -32.66
C LYS A 56 -3.96 -5.27 -32.06
N PRO A 57 -3.63 -6.56 -32.20
CA PRO A 57 -4.33 -7.61 -31.47
C PRO A 57 -4.35 -7.20 -30.00
N ALA A 58 -5.52 -7.28 -29.35
CA ALA A 58 -5.60 -7.11 -27.91
C ALA A 58 -4.52 -8.00 -27.29
N ALA A 59 -3.67 -7.42 -26.44
CA ALA A 59 -2.72 -8.20 -25.67
C ALA A 59 -3.49 -9.37 -25.04
N PRO A 60 -2.92 -10.59 -25.01
CA PRO A 60 -3.58 -11.71 -24.35
C PRO A 60 -4.05 -11.24 -22.97
N LYS A 61 -5.32 -11.47 -22.62
CA LYS A 61 -5.78 -11.27 -21.25
C LYS A 61 -4.84 -12.07 -20.37
N ASP A 62 -4.06 -11.35 -19.55
CA ASP A 62 -3.08 -11.90 -18.63
C ASP A 62 -3.54 -13.24 -18.07
N ALA A 63 -2.84 -14.32 -18.43
CA ALA A 63 -3.11 -15.68 -17.96
C ALA A 63 -2.67 -15.85 -16.48
N ARG A 64 -2.81 -14.80 -15.67
CA ARG A 64 -2.46 -14.81 -14.26
C ARG A 64 -3.38 -15.79 -13.54
N PRO A 65 -2.84 -16.68 -12.68
CA PRO A 65 -3.65 -17.57 -11.88
C PRO A 65 -4.71 -16.80 -11.08
N ALA A 66 -5.99 -17.17 -11.27
CA ALA A 66 -7.11 -16.55 -10.55
C ALA A 66 -7.35 -17.16 -9.16
N LYS A 67 -6.69 -18.29 -8.85
CA LYS A 67 -6.79 -19.00 -7.57
C LYS A 67 -6.30 -18.09 -6.44
N VAL A 68 -7.10 -18.00 -5.39
CA VAL A 68 -6.70 -17.35 -4.13
C VAL A 68 -5.93 -18.35 -3.30
N GLN A 69 -4.79 -17.93 -2.79
CA GLN A 69 -3.98 -18.70 -1.84
C GLN A 69 -3.90 -17.95 -0.53
N GLU A 70 -4.19 -18.65 0.57
CA GLU A 70 -4.11 -18.10 1.91
C GLU A 70 -2.73 -18.34 2.51
N MET A 71 -2.18 -17.32 3.17
CA MET A 71 -0.93 -17.40 3.92
C MET A 71 -1.10 -16.67 5.25
N PHE A 72 -0.66 -17.29 6.33
CA PHE A 72 -0.86 -16.81 7.70
C PHE A 72 0.47 -16.40 8.31
N VAL A 73 0.53 -15.20 8.89
CA VAL A 73 1.76 -14.64 9.45
C VAL A 73 1.45 -13.95 10.77
N TYR A 74 2.30 -14.18 11.77
CA TYR A 74 2.34 -13.39 12.99
C TYR A 74 3.44 -12.34 12.90
N GLU A 75 3.11 -11.09 13.20
CA GLU A 75 4.07 -10.03 13.41
C GLU A 75 4.17 -9.73 14.90
N ILE A 76 5.39 -9.81 15.43
CA ILE A 76 5.65 -9.66 16.86
C ILE A 76 6.78 -8.66 17.09
N ASN A 77 6.47 -7.63 17.86
CA ASN A 77 7.47 -6.72 18.39
C ASN A 77 8.03 -7.30 19.70
N GLU A 78 9.22 -7.88 19.62
CA GLU A 78 9.93 -8.44 20.77
C GLU A 78 10.74 -7.40 21.56
N ARG A 79 10.57 -6.11 21.24
CA ARG A 79 11.20 -4.95 21.90
C ARG A 79 12.72 -4.93 21.82
N ASP A 80 13.28 -5.59 20.81
CA ASP A 80 14.72 -5.75 20.59
C ASP A 80 15.21 -5.12 19.27
N ARG A 81 14.40 -4.23 18.65
CA ARG A 81 14.67 -3.60 17.35
C ARG A 81 14.56 -2.08 17.33
N GLU A 82 14.52 -1.44 18.50
CA GLU A 82 14.31 0.02 18.63
C GLU A 82 13.05 0.51 17.87
N SER A 83 12.03 -0.35 17.82
CA SER A 83 10.81 -0.15 17.03
C SER A 83 9.56 -0.22 17.93
N PRO A 84 8.52 0.58 17.65
CA PRO A 84 8.48 1.63 16.64
C PRO A 84 9.24 2.89 17.09
N ALA A 85 9.64 3.73 16.13
CA ALA A 85 10.11 5.09 16.40
C ALA A 85 8.96 6.08 16.21
N TYR A 86 8.43 6.65 17.29
CA TYR A 86 7.35 7.63 17.20
C TYR A 86 7.90 9.05 17.00
N LEU A 87 7.74 9.60 15.81
CA LEU A 87 8.17 10.95 15.45
C LEU A 87 6.99 11.91 15.59
N ARG A 88 6.96 12.65 16.70
CA ARG A 88 5.94 13.67 16.98
C ARG A 88 6.27 14.96 16.22
N LEU A 89 5.73 15.08 15.02
CA LEU A 89 6.01 16.18 14.08
C LEU A 89 4.94 17.28 14.15
N SER A 90 3.76 16.96 14.68
CA SER A 90 2.69 17.94 14.85
C SER A 90 3.06 19.04 15.84
N ALA A 91 2.63 20.28 15.58
CA ALA A 91 2.71 21.36 16.58
C ALA A 91 1.89 21.06 17.85
N LYS A 92 0.89 20.17 17.74
CA LYS A 92 0.13 19.69 18.89
C LYS A 92 0.96 18.63 19.62
N GLN A 93 1.79 19.08 20.56
CA GLN A 93 2.70 18.20 21.29
C GLN A 93 2.02 17.34 22.36
N THR A 94 0.75 17.61 22.68
CA THR A 94 0.00 16.96 23.77
C THR A 94 -0.84 15.77 23.33
N GLU A 95 -1.16 15.65 22.04
CA GLU A 95 -2.02 14.61 21.49
C GLU A 95 -1.43 14.06 20.20
N ASN A 96 -1.78 12.82 19.86
CA ASN A 96 -1.46 12.23 18.57
C ASN A 96 -2.18 13.03 17.47
N ALA A 97 -1.46 13.49 16.44
CA ALA A 97 -2.03 14.37 15.44
C ALA A 97 -1.58 14.06 14.00
N LEU A 98 -2.41 14.48 13.03
CA LEU A 98 -2.15 14.30 11.61
C LEU A 98 -0.71 14.70 11.24
N GLY A 99 -0.01 13.78 10.56
CA GLY A 99 1.35 13.99 10.09
C GLY A 99 2.45 13.48 11.03
N ASP A 100 2.11 13.03 12.24
CA ASP A 100 3.06 12.24 13.04
C ASP A 100 3.44 10.97 12.28
N LEU A 101 4.72 10.61 12.34
CA LEU A 101 5.29 9.49 11.58
C LEU A 101 5.77 8.40 12.50
N VAL A 102 5.55 7.15 12.09
CA VAL A 102 5.94 5.98 12.87
C VAL A 102 6.66 4.99 11.96
N PRO A 103 7.97 5.17 11.71
CA PRO A 103 8.80 4.10 11.17
C PRO A 103 8.83 2.91 12.11
N PHE A 104 8.77 1.70 11.56
CA PHE A 104 8.75 0.47 12.35
C PHE A 104 9.39 -0.71 11.63
N THR A 105 9.85 -1.68 12.42
CA THR A 105 10.23 -3.02 11.99
C THR A 105 10.00 -4.02 13.11
N ASN A 106 9.30 -5.12 12.81
CA ASN A 106 9.00 -6.18 13.78
C ASN A 106 9.39 -7.55 13.20
N LYS A 107 9.47 -8.58 14.04
CA LYS A 107 9.78 -9.94 13.59
C LYS A 107 8.53 -10.60 12.99
N LEU A 108 8.72 -11.43 11.97
CA LEU A 108 7.66 -12.24 11.36
C LEU A 108 7.84 -13.72 11.68
N TYR A 109 6.74 -14.38 12.00
CA TYR A 109 6.64 -15.80 12.31
C TYR A 109 5.56 -16.47 11.46
N SER A 110 5.69 -17.79 11.23
CA SER A 110 4.67 -18.61 10.58
C SER A 110 3.33 -18.52 11.32
N GLY A 111 2.22 -18.79 10.63
CA GLY A 111 0.91 -18.92 11.27
C GLY A 111 0.87 -20.01 12.35
N SER A 112 1.71 -21.04 12.22
CA SER A 112 1.92 -22.09 13.24
C SER A 112 2.83 -21.67 14.39
N LEU A 113 3.43 -20.47 14.35
CA LEU A 113 4.34 -19.89 15.35
C LEU A 113 5.63 -20.70 15.59
N ASP A 114 5.93 -21.66 14.73
CA ASP A 114 7.05 -22.59 14.84
C ASP A 114 8.25 -22.26 13.95
N LYS A 115 8.14 -21.23 13.10
CA LYS A 115 9.23 -20.77 12.23
C LYS A 115 9.39 -19.25 12.25
N ARG A 116 10.63 -18.77 12.42
CA ARG A 116 11.02 -17.38 12.14
C ARG A 116 11.11 -17.18 10.62
N LEU A 117 10.29 -16.26 10.09
CA LEU A 117 10.22 -15.98 8.64
C LEU A 117 11.11 -14.83 8.22
N GLY A 118 11.09 -13.74 8.98
CA GLY A 118 11.85 -12.53 8.62
C GLY A 118 11.41 -11.31 9.42
N ILE A 119 11.15 -10.19 8.73
CA ILE A 119 10.73 -8.92 9.34
C ILE A 119 9.64 -8.20 8.54
N SER A 120 8.83 -7.40 9.22
CA SER A 120 8.15 -6.26 8.60
C SER A 120 9.10 -5.06 8.60
N ALA A 121 8.98 -4.19 7.59
CA ALA A 121 9.65 -2.89 7.61
C ALA A 121 8.87 -1.86 6.80
N GLY A 122 8.65 -0.69 7.39
CA GLY A 122 8.02 0.43 6.69
C GLY A 122 7.64 1.57 7.63
N ILE A 123 6.57 2.27 7.27
CA ILE A 123 6.15 3.49 7.95
C ILE A 123 4.63 3.57 8.06
N CYS A 124 4.16 4.06 9.21
CA CYS A 124 2.79 4.49 9.42
C CYS A 124 2.74 6.03 9.50
N ILE A 125 1.77 6.63 8.82
CA ILE A 125 1.48 8.06 8.87
C ILE A 125 0.18 8.21 9.66
N LEU A 126 0.23 8.95 10.77
CA LEU A 126 -0.98 9.19 11.57
C LEU A 126 -1.94 10.08 10.77
N ILE A 127 -3.16 9.61 10.57
CA ILE A 127 -4.23 10.34 9.90
C ILE A 127 -5.11 11.07 10.90
N GLN A 128 -5.50 10.37 11.96
CA GLN A 128 -6.44 10.89 12.95
C GLN A 128 -6.35 10.12 14.26
N HIS A 129 -6.30 10.84 15.37
CA HIS A 129 -6.65 10.29 16.68
C HIS A 129 -8.17 10.23 16.83
N VAL A 130 -8.70 9.10 17.30
CA VAL A 130 -10.12 8.80 17.44
C VAL A 130 -10.45 8.56 18.92
N PRO A 131 -10.75 9.62 19.70
CA PRO A 131 -10.95 9.52 21.14
C PRO A 131 -12.06 8.55 21.54
N GLU A 132 -13.14 8.48 20.75
CA GLU A 132 -14.30 7.64 21.03
C GLU A 132 -13.98 6.14 20.93
N ARG A 133 -12.88 5.79 20.28
CA ARG A 133 -12.35 4.43 20.15
C ARG A 133 -11.09 4.20 20.98
N ASN A 134 -10.61 5.21 21.70
CA ASN A 134 -9.33 5.21 22.41
C ASN A 134 -8.18 4.69 21.52
N GLY A 135 -8.09 5.22 20.29
CA GLY A 135 -7.14 4.71 19.32
C GLY A 135 -6.88 5.66 18.17
N ASP A 136 -6.09 5.20 17.22
CA ASP A 136 -5.58 5.99 16.12
C ASP A 136 -5.86 5.30 14.78
N ARG A 137 -6.04 6.11 13.74
CA ARG A 137 -6.06 5.69 12.35
C ARG A 137 -4.76 6.09 11.68
N TYR A 138 -4.04 5.12 11.14
CA TYR A 138 -2.84 5.32 10.33
C TYR A 138 -3.09 4.93 8.87
N GLU A 139 -2.37 5.57 7.96
CA GLU A 139 -2.07 5.05 6.63
C GLU A 139 -0.71 4.36 6.71
N ALA A 140 -0.65 3.07 6.39
CA ALA A 140 0.55 2.25 6.50
C ALA A 140 1.08 1.86 5.12
N ILE A 141 2.40 1.97 4.93
CA ILE A 141 3.12 1.54 3.73
C ILE A 141 4.34 0.76 4.20
N TYR A 142 4.36 -0.55 3.94
CA TYR A 142 5.40 -1.42 4.45
C TYR A 142 5.50 -2.72 3.66
N SER A 143 6.54 -3.50 3.93
CA SER A 143 6.77 -4.80 3.31
C SER A 143 7.03 -5.88 4.35
N PHE A 144 6.71 -7.12 3.98
CA PHE A 144 6.97 -8.35 4.71
C PHE A 144 8.09 -9.11 3.99
N TYR A 145 9.22 -9.31 4.66
CA TYR A 145 10.38 -10.00 4.10
C TYR A 145 10.43 -11.45 4.60
N PHE A 146 10.63 -12.39 3.67
CA PHE A 146 10.58 -13.84 3.91
C PHE A 146 11.92 -14.52 3.57
N GLY A 147 13.05 -13.85 3.83
CA GLY A 147 14.38 -14.36 3.48
C GLY A 147 14.54 -14.57 1.97
N ASP A 148 15.09 -15.72 1.58
CA ASP A 148 15.35 -16.06 0.17
C ASP A 148 14.09 -16.14 -0.70
N TYR A 149 12.89 -16.26 -0.11
CA TYR A 149 11.65 -16.30 -0.87
C TYR A 149 11.25 -14.95 -1.46
N GLY A 150 11.80 -13.84 -0.96
CA GLY A 150 11.48 -12.48 -1.39
C GLY A 150 10.61 -11.72 -0.38
N HIS A 151 9.80 -10.77 -0.87
CA HIS A 151 8.95 -9.95 -0.02
C HIS A 151 7.58 -9.69 -0.64
N ILE A 152 6.63 -9.29 0.20
CA ILE A 152 5.30 -8.78 -0.20
C ILE A 152 5.19 -7.34 0.29
N SER A 153 4.76 -6.42 -0.56
CA SER A 153 4.49 -5.03 -0.19
C SER A 153 2.99 -4.79 -0.02
N VAL A 154 2.65 -3.96 0.97
CA VAL A 154 1.26 -3.61 1.28
C VAL A 154 1.10 -2.12 1.49
N GLN A 155 -0.12 -1.65 1.25
CA GLN A 155 -0.53 -0.28 1.54
C GLN A 155 -1.99 -0.25 2.00
N GLY A 156 -2.29 0.55 3.03
CA GLY A 156 -3.67 0.81 3.42
C GLY A 156 -3.84 1.18 4.90
N PRO A 157 -5.08 1.11 5.41
CA PRO A 157 -5.38 1.55 6.76
C PRO A 157 -4.83 0.58 7.81
N TYR A 158 -4.18 1.14 8.84
CA TYR A 158 -3.94 0.45 10.10
C TYR A 158 -4.74 1.15 11.21
N LEU A 159 -5.68 0.42 11.80
CA LEU A 159 -6.57 0.92 12.85
C LEU A 159 -6.19 0.24 14.17
N THR A 160 -5.88 1.02 15.21
CA THR A 160 -5.43 0.42 16.49
C THR A 160 -6.56 -0.20 17.31
N TYR A 161 -7.81 -0.04 16.85
CA TYR A 161 -9.02 -0.37 17.60
C TYR A 161 -9.93 -1.40 16.91
N GLU A 162 -9.64 -1.79 15.66
CA GLU A 162 -10.42 -2.81 14.93
C GLU A 162 -9.60 -3.45 13.80
N GLU A 163 -10.11 -4.55 13.25
CA GLU A 163 -9.51 -5.20 12.09
C GLU A 163 -9.58 -4.32 10.84
N SER A 164 -8.62 -4.49 9.93
CA SER A 164 -8.57 -3.74 8.67
C SER A 164 -8.08 -4.62 7.52
N TYR A 165 -8.25 -4.13 6.29
CA TYR A 165 -7.71 -4.76 5.09
C TYR A 165 -6.78 -3.79 4.38
N LEU A 166 -5.58 -4.26 4.08
CA LEU A 166 -4.60 -3.53 3.29
C LEU A 166 -4.51 -4.16 1.89
N ALA A 167 -4.20 -3.34 0.89
CA ALA A 167 -3.94 -3.82 -0.45
C ALA A 167 -2.58 -4.50 -0.50
N VAL A 168 -2.51 -5.67 -1.14
CA VAL A 168 -1.24 -6.26 -1.57
C VAL A 168 -0.86 -5.60 -2.89
N THR A 169 0.20 -4.79 -2.86
CA THR A 169 0.60 -3.93 -3.99
C THR A 169 1.61 -4.59 -4.92
N GLY A 170 2.23 -5.68 -4.48
CA GLY A 170 3.21 -6.43 -5.25
C GLY A 170 4.06 -7.34 -4.38
N GLY A 171 5.06 -7.95 -5.00
CA GLY A 171 6.08 -8.73 -4.32
C GLY A 171 7.26 -9.05 -5.24
N SER A 172 8.24 -9.76 -4.69
CA SER A 172 9.44 -10.23 -5.39
C SER A 172 9.69 -11.71 -5.09
N GLY A 173 10.63 -12.33 -5.82
CA GLY A 173 10.94 -13.74 -5.64
C GLY A 173 9.73 -14.61 -5.95
N VAL A 174 9.35 -15.50 -5.04
CA VAL A 174 8.16 -16.36 -5.23
C VAL A 174 6.85 -15.56 -5.22
N PHE A 175 6.88 -14.31 -4.78
CA PHE A 175 5.75 -13.40 -4.74
C PHE A 175 5.72 -12.42 -5.93
N GLU A 176 6.57 -12.58 -6.94
CA GLU A 176 6.57 -11.73 -8.13
C GLU A 176 5.19 -11.76 -8.81
N GLY A 177 4.59 -10.58 -9.00
CA GLY A 177 3.26 -10.44 -9.59
C GLY A 177 2.09 -10.68 -8.63
N ALA A 178 2.35 -10.89 -7.34
CA ALA A 178 1.32 -11.03 -6.32
C ALA A 178 0.43 -9.79 -6.23
N TYR A 179 -0.87 -10.02 -6.12
CA TYR A 179 -1.87 -8.99 -5.83
C TYR A 179 -2.99 -9.56 -4.97
N GLY A 180 -3.82 -8.69 -4.38
CA GLY A 180 -4.93 -9.09 -3.53
C GLY A 180 -5.06 -8.17 -2.33
N GLN A 181 -5.39 -8.75 -1.18
CA GLN A 181 -5.54 -8.02 0.08
C GLN A 181 -5.00 -8.86 1.23
N VAL A 182 -4.63 -8.18 2.31
CA VAL A 182 -4.27 -8.82 3.58
C VAL A 182 -5.19 -8.31 4.67
N LYS A 183 -5.76 -9.23 5.43
CA LYS A 183 -6.48 -8.91 6.66
C LYS A 183 -5.47 -8.69 7.78
N LEU A 184 -5.55 -7.55 8.46
CA LEU A 184 -4.77 -7.23 9.66
C LEU A 184 -5.69 -7.36 10.89
N ASN A 185 -5.30 -8.23 11.82
CA ASN A 185 -5.96 -8.40 13.12
C ASN A 185 -4.99 -8.04 14.26
N GLN A 186 -5.25 -6.92 14.93
CA GLN A 186 -4.48 -6.48 16.10
C GLN A 186 -4.87 -7.33 17.33
N ILE A 187 -3.94 -8.12 17.85
CA ILE A 187 -4.19 -9.00 19.01
C ILE A 187 -3.86 -8.29 20.31
N VAL A 188 -2.64 -7.77 20.41
CA VAL A 188 -2.15 -7.02 21.58
C VAL A 188 -1.52 -5.76 21.06
N PHE A 189 -2.10 -4.59 21.36
CA PHE A 189 -1.56 -3.31 20.91
C PHE A 189 -0.31 -2.91 21.72
N PRO A 190 0.80 -2.45 21.08
CA PRO A 190 1.16 -2.54 19.64
C PRO A 190 2.02 -3.77 19.30
N PHE A 191 2.04 -4.82 20.14
CA PHE A 191 3.08 -5.85 20.13
C PHE A 191 2.79 -7.12 19.31
N LYS A 192 1.52 -7.49 19.09
CA LYS A 192 1.14 -8.73 18.40
C LYS A 192 0.05 -8.47 17.37
N ILE A 193 0.34 -8.81 16.12
CA ILE A 193 -0.58 -8.67 14.99
C ILE A 193 -0.61 -10.00 14.23
N PHE A 194 -1.79 -10.42 13.79
CA PHE A 194 -1.97 -11.59 12.94
C PHE A 194 -2.50 -11.16 11.57
N TYR A 195 -1.88 -11.72 10.53
CA TYR A 195 -2.21 -11.43 9.15
C TYR A 195 -2.75 -12.67 8.44
N THR A 196 -3.77 -12.45 7.61
CA THR A 196 -4.23 -13.43 6.62
C THR A 196 -4.13 -12.80 5.24
N PHE A 197 -3.14 -13.26 4.47
CA PHE A 197 -2.97 -12.83 3.08
C PHE A 197 -3.90 -13.62 2.18
N TYR A 198 -4.54 -12.93 1.24
CA TYR A 198 -5.34 -13.53 0.17
C TYR A 198 -4.67 -13.23 -1.16
N LEU A 199 -3.67 -14.04 -1.51
CA LEU A 199 -2.77 -13.81 -2.63
C LEU A 199 -3.33 -14.40 -3.93
N LYS A 200 -3.18 -13.64 -5.02
CA LYS A 200 -3.54 -14.03 -6.39
C LYS A 200 -2.37 -13.73 -7.33
N GLY A 201 -2.40 -14.32 -8.52
CA GLY A 201 -1.44 -14.00 -9.60
C GLY A 201 -0.10 -14.71 -9.51
N ILE A 202 0.11 -15.58 -8.52
CA ILE A 202 1.37 -16.31 -8.29
C ILE A 202 1.18 -17.83 -8.43
N PRO A 203 2.24 -18.59 -8.71
CA PRO A 203 2.26 -20.05 -8.59
C PRO A 203 1.92 -20.53 -7.18
N ASP A 204 1.74 -21.84 -6.99
CA ASP A 204 1.47 -22.40 -5.67
C ASP A 204 2.59 -22.03 -4.67
N LEU A 205 2.19 -21.57 -3.49
CA LEU A 205 3.12 -21.15 -2.44
C LEU A 205 4.02 -22.31 -1.99
N PRO A 206 5.30 -22.05 -1.66
CA PRO A 206 6.18 -23.04 -1.05
C PRO A 206 5.52 -23.67 0.18
N ARG A 207 5.59 -25.01 0.27
CA ARG A 207 4.94 -25.78 1.35
C ARG A 207 5.36 -25.32 2.75
N GLU A 208 6.59 -24.83 2.91
CA GLU A 208 7.10 -24.33 4.18
C GLU A 208 6.38 -23.05 4.68
N LEU A 209 5.77 -22.28 3.78
CA LEU A 209 4.97 -21.10 4.13
C LEU A 209 3.49 -21.44 4.38
N LEU A 210 3.10 -22.69 4.17
CA LEU A 210 1.74 -23.18 4.35
C LEU A 210 1.62 -23.96 5.65
N CYS A 211 0.74 -23.49 6.54
CA CYS A 211 0.49 -24.10 7.83
C CYS A 211 -0.97 -23.96 8.23
N THR A 212 -1.44 -24.82 9.14
CA THR A 212 -2.64 -24.53 9.91
C THR A 212 -2.29 -23.49 10.97
N PRO A 213 -2.93 -22.30 10.98
CA PRO A 213 -2.56 -21.26 11.92
C PRO A 213 -2.99 -21.62 13.34
N VAL A 214 -2.18 -21.25 14.33
CA VAL A 214 -2.63 -21.17 15.72
C VAL A 214 -3.66 -20.03 15.80
N PRO A 215 -4.84 -20.23 16.42
CA PRO A 215 -5.84 -19.18 16.55
C PRO A 215 -5.28 -17.94 17.27
N PRO A 216 -5.51 -16.72 16.74
CA PRO A 216 -4.98 -15.51 17.34
C PRO A 216 -5.60 -15.26 18.73
N SER A 217 -4.73 -15.12 19.73
CA SER A 217 -5.11 -14.79 21.10
C SER A 217 -3.98 -14.04 21.82
N PRO A 218 -4.25 -13.29 22.90
CA PRO A 218 -3.20 -12.56 23.62
C PRO A 218 -2.05 -13.44 24.14
N THR A 219 -2.31 -14.73 24.39
CA THR A 219 -1.37 -15.68 24.99
C THR A 219 -0.51 -16.44 23.98
N VAL A 220 -0.73 -16.25 22.67
CA VAL A 220 0.09 -16.93 21.66
C VAL A 220 1.53 -16.40 21.69
N GLU A 221 2.49 -17.30 21.56
CA GLU A 221 3.92 -17.00 21.52
C GLU A 221 4.60 -17.89 20.46
N PRO A 222 5.69 -17.41 19.82
CA PRO A 222 6.55 -18.26 19.04
C PRO A 222 7.08 -19.43 19.87
N THR A 223 7.34 -20.57 19.23
CA THR A 223 8.02 -21.67 19.90
C THR A 223 9.41 -21.22 20.37
N PRO A 224 9.97 -21.82 21.44
CA PRO A 224 11.32 -21.50 21.89
C PRO A 224 12.37 -21.65 20.78
N ALA A 225 12.26 -22.68 19.94
CA ALA A 225 13.17 -22.91 18.82
C ALA A 225 13.08 -21.81 17.75
N ALA A 226 11.87 -21.35 17.40
CA ALA A 226 11.68 -20.25 16.45
C ALA A 226 12.23 -18.93 16.99
N LYS A 227 12.00 -18.66 18.27
CA LYS A 227 12.52 -17.47 18.95
C LYS A 227 14.04 -17.49 19.08
N ALA A 228 14.62 -18.67 19.35
CA ALA A 228 16.06 -18.89 19.37
C ALA A 228 16.68 -18.99 17.97
N THR A 229 15.89 -18.89 16.91
CA THR A 229 16.32 -18.98 15.50
C THR A 229 17.12 -20.26 15.22
N GLU A 230 16.70 -21.38 15.80
CA GLU A 230 17.33 -22.67 15.54
C GLU A 230 17.21 -23.02 14.04
N PRO A 231 18.22 -23.65 13.42
CA PRO A 231 18.26 -23.83 11.96
C PRO A 231 17.02 -24.50 11.34
N HIS A 232 16.33 -25.36 12.08
CA HIS A 232 15.11 -26.04 11.61
C HIS A 232 13.83 -25.20 11.80
N ALA A 233 13.89 -24.18 12.66
CA ALA A 233 12.80 -23.30 13.08
C ALA A 233 12.96 -21.87 12.53
N CYS A 234 13.71 -21.70 11.45
CA CYS A 234 13.79 -20.47 10.67
C CYS A 234 13.82 -20.78 9.18
N LEU A 235 13.41 -19.81 8.36
CA LEU A 235 13.65 -19.88 6.92
C LEU A 235 15.16 -19.73 6.64
N ASN A 236 15.61 -20.33 5.55
CA ASN A 236 16.95 -20.06 5.03
C ASN A 236 17.12 -18.57 4.77
N ASN A 237 18.23 -18.01 5.27
CA ASN A 237 18.56 -16.59 5.18
C ASN A 237 17.39 -15.68 5.59
N PHE A 238 16.64 -16.05 6.63
CA PHE A 238 15.55 -15.22 7.15
C PHE A 238 16.03 -13.78 7.37
N THR A 239 15.21 -12.81 6.96
CA THR A 239 15.57 -11.40 7.10
C THR A 239 15.58 -11.00 8.58
N ASN A 240 16.62 -10.30 9.02
CA ASN A 240 16.77 -9.85 10.41
C ASN A 240 17.13 -8.39 10.48
#